data_AF-A0A8T5G2A7-F1
#
_entry.id   AF-A0A8T5G2A7-F1
#
_cell.length_a   1.000
_cell.length_b   1.000
_cell.length_c   1.000
_cell.angle_alpha   90.00
_cell.angle_beta   90.00
_cell.angle_gamma   90.00
#
_symmetry.space_group_name_H-M   'P 1'
#
loop_
_entity.id
_entity.type
_entity.pdbx_description
1 polymer ?
#
loop_
_entity_poly.entity_id
_entity_poly.type
_entity_poly.pdbx_seq_one_letter_code
_entity_poly.pdbx_strand_id
1 'polypeptide(L)'
;MIKNTFTQLIVLYTIAIILILINVFGKFSIQLNIASLIIALTALPIIKKTNLNLPDYLIAIPIILTLALRIIPYINNSIPLGYDAGIYKYGIETFQGINSTEWAKGTFTPIFIYLTTILRTFFTTDTILIYVLILINLLIPITLYITTKEYFNKSIAIISTIIYSLSIIQFKLFSYLYFKNIMAIPLLLLTFYFYKKNKSKLFILTAALTGATHRPTFLILILSYFALTIKQKSKKDLINLIKIGILTLIF
;
A
#
# COMPACT_ATOMS: atom_id res chain seq x y z
N MET A 1 -29.06 -18.11 -2.61
CA MET A 1 -28.32 -18.85 -1.56
C MET A 1 -26.88 -18.35 -1.39
N ILE A 2 -26.03 -18.40 -2.43
CA ILE A 2 -24.59 -18.01 -2.39
C ILE A 2 -24.32 -16.56 -1.90
N LYS A 3 -25.21 -15.61 -2.26
CA LYS A 3 -25.07 -14.20 -1.86
C LYS A 3 -25.14 -14.00 -0.33
N ASN A 4 -26.01 -14.74 0.35
CA ASN A 4 -26.15 -14.69 1.81
C ASN A 4 -24.91 -15.28 2.50
N THR A 5 -24.33 -16.33 1.92
CA THR A 5 -23.12 -16.99 2.44
C THR A 5 -21.90 -16.07 2.36
N PHE A 6 -21.78 -15.27 1.30
CA PHE A 6 -20.69 -14.28 1.16
C PHE A 6 -20.81 -13.13 2.16
N THR A 7 -22.02 -12.57 2.35
CA THR A 7 -22.25 -11.52 3.35
C THR A 7 -22.00 -12.03 4.76
N GLN A 8 -22.42 -13.26 5.07
CA GLN A 8 -22.12 -13.92 6.34
C GLN A 8 -20.61 -14.11 6.56
N LEU A 9 -19.86 -14.50 5.52
CA LEU A 9 -18.40 -14.64 5.58
C LEU A 9 -17.69 -13.32 5.82
N ILE A 10 -18.12 -12.22 5.17
CA ILE A 10 -17.57 -10.88 5.44
C ILE A 10 -17.84 -10.49 6.88
N VAL A 11 -19.09 -10.61 7.35
CA VAL A 11 -19.45 -10.24 8.73
C VAL A 11 -18.66 -11.06 9.75
N LEU A 12 -18.57 -12.38 9.56
CA LEU A 12 -17.77 -13.26 10.41
C LEU A 12 -16.28 -12.88 10.39
N TYR A 13 -15.73 -12.56 9.22
CA TYR A 13 -14.34 -12.13 9.08
C TYR A 13 -14.08 -10.78 9.76
N THR A 14 -14.98 -9.81 9.61
CA THR A 14 -14.91 -8.52 10.30
C THR A 14 -14.95 -8.68 11.82
N ILE A 15 -15.87 -9.51 12.34
CA ILE A 15 -15.96 -9.83 13.77
C ILE A 15 -14.65 -10.50 14.23
N ALA A 16 -14.14 -11.49 13.50
CA ALA A 16 -12.90 -12.18 13.84
C ALA A 16 -11.69 -11.23 13.89
N ILE A 17 -11.59 -10.28 12.96
CA ILE A 17 -10.55 -9.25 12.98
C ILE A 17 -10.68 -8.36 14.21
N ILE A 18 -11.89 -7.88 14.52
CA ILE A 18 -12.12 -7.04 15.70
C ILE A 18 -11.67 -7.78 16.97
N LEU A 19 -12.03 -9.06 17.11
CA LEU A 19 -11.64 -9.91 18.23
C LEU A 19 -10.12 -10.13 18.34
N ILE A 20 -9.39 -10.17 17.22
CA ILE A 20 -7.92 -10.18 17.22
C ILE A 20 -7.35 -8.83 17.65
N LEU A 21 -7.92 -7.72 17.16
CA LEU A 21 -7.45 -6.38 17.48
C LEU A 21 -7.57 -6.09 18.98
N ILE A 22 -8.58 -6.64 19.66
CA ILE A 22 -8.72 -6.59 21.13
C ILE A 22 -7.99 -7.72 21.87
N ASN A 23 -7.10 -8.44 21.18
CA ASN A 23 -6.21 -9.47 21.71
C ASN A 23 -6.89 -10.74 22.29
N VAL A 24 -8.13 -11.05 21.87
CA VAL A 24 -8.83 -12.27 22.30
C VAL A 24 -8.30 -13.52 21.57
N PHE A 25 -7.86 -13.39 20.30
CA PHE A 25 -7.43 -14.53 19.46
C PHE A 25 -6.06 -14.34 18.79
N GLY A 26 -5.12 -13.61 19.41
CA GLY A 26 -3.83 -13.26 18.80
C GLY A 26 -3.01 -14.44 18.20
N LYS A 27 -3.21 -15.67 18.70
CA LYS A 27 -2.52 -16.89 18.24
C LYS A 27 -2.97 -17.42 16.86
N PHE A 28 -4.13 -17.02 16.34
CA PHE A 28 -4.72 -17.60 15.11
C PHE A 28 -4.52 -16.76 13.84
N SER A 29 -3.56 -15.82 13.86
CA SER A 29 -3.40 -14.84 12.77
C SER A 29 -3.06 -15.46 11.40
N ILE A 30 -2.37 -16.60 11.36
CA ILE A 30 -2.00 -17.30 10.11
C ILE A 30 -3.19 -18.02 9.49
N GLN A 31 -3.97 -18.74 10.31
CA GLN A 31 -5.15 -19.48 9.89
C GLN A 31 -6.20 -18.53 9.29
N LEU A 32 -6.32 -17.33 9.85
CA LEU A 32 -7.23 -16.29 9.34
C LEU A 32 -6.74 -15.61 8.07
N ASN A 33 -5.42 -15.48 7.87
CA ASN A 33 -4.88 -15.02 6.58
C ASN A 33 -5.19 -16.03 5.47
N ILE A 34 -5.04 -17.33 5.74
CA ILE A 34 -5.40 -18.40 4.80
C ILE A 34 -6.90 -18.37 4.52
N ALA A 35 -7.73 -18.25 5.55
CA ALA A 35 -9.19 -18.12 5.38
C ALA A 35 -9.55 -16.89 4.54
N SER A 36 -8.91 -15.74 4.75
CA SER A 36 -9.15 -14.53 3.96
C SER A 36 -8.78 -14.69 2.49
N LEU A 37 -7.70 -15.42 2.19
CA LEU A 37 -7.28 -15.74 0.83
C LEU A 37 -8.29 -16.69 0.16
N ILE A 38 -8.75 -17.72 0.87
CA ILE A 38 -9.77 -18.66 0.37
C ILE A 38 -11.08 -17.91 0.10
N ILE A 39 -11.51 -17.02 1.00
CA ILE A 39 -12.70 -16.18 0.81
C ILE A 39 -12.52 -15.28 -0.41
N ALA A 40 -11.36 -14.63 -0.58
CA ALA A 40 -11.11 -13.77 -1.73
C ALA A 40 -11.13 -14.56 -3.07
N LEU A 41 -10.49 -15.73 -3.12
CA LEU A 41 -10.45 -16.59 -4.30
C LEU A 41 -11.84 -17.13 -4.68
N THR A 42 -12.62 -17.54 -3.68
CA THR A 42 -13.98 -18.06 -3.89
C THR A 42 -15.01 -16.96 -4.20
N ALA A 43 -14.78 -15.74 -3.73
CA ALA A 43 -15.64 -14.59 -3.99
C ALA A 43 -15.47 -14.01 -5.41
N LEU A 44 -14.28 -14.08 -6.01
CA LEU A 44 -14.00 -13.57 -7.36
C LEU A 44 -15.02 -13.97 -8.43
N PRO A 45 -15.38 -15.26 -8.62
CA PRO A 45 -16.37 -15.66 -9.62
C PRO A 45 -17.79 -15.20 -9.29
N ILE A 46 -18.14 -15.06 -8.00
CA ILE A 46 -19.45 -14.61 -7.54
C ILE A 46 -19.60 -13.11 -7.82
N ILE A 47 -18.60 -12.32 -7.40
CA ILE A 47 -18.60 -10.88 -7.57
C ILE A 47 -18.61 -10.51 -9.06
N LYS A 48 -17.91 -11.26 -9.91
CA LYS A 48 -17.90 -11.05 -11.36
C LYS A 48 -19.27 -11.30 -12.02
N LYS A 49 -20.11 -12.16 -11.44
CA LYS A 49 -21.49 -12.42 -11.92
C LYS A 49 -22.52 -11.48 -11.33
N THR A 50 -22.29 -10.94 -10.13
CA THR A 50 -23.24 -10.03 -9.48
C THR A 50 -23.00 -8.59 -9.89
N ASN A 51 -23.93 -8.01 -10.66
CA ASN A 51 -24.05 -6.57 -10.84
C ASN A 51 -24.57 -5.92 -9.54
N LEU A 52 -23.75 -5.92 -8.50
CA LEU A 52 -24.00 -5.09 -7.32
C LEU A 52 -23.80 -3.64 -7.74
N ASN A 53 -24.81 -2.79 -7.55
CA ASN A 53 -24.69 -1.35 -7.74
C ASN A 53 -24.55 -0.69 -6.37
N LEU A 54 -23.30 -0.49 -5.93
CA LEU A 54 -23.01 0.14 -4.64
C LEU A 54 -22.97 1.67 -4.79
N PRO A 55 -23.55 2.44 -3.87
CA PRO A 55 -23.51 3.91 -3.92
C PRO A 55 -22.10 4.49 -3.69
N ASP A 56 -21.82 5.67 -4.27
CA ASP A 56 -20.47 6.28 -4.24
C ASP A 56 -19.99 6.64 -2.84
N TYR A 57 -20.89 7.08 -1.95
CA TYR A 57 -20.54 7.50 -0.59
C TYR A 57 -19.90 6.38 0.24
N LEU A 58 -20.07 5.11 -0.13
CA LEU A 58 -19.46 3.98 0.56
C LEU A 58 -17.94 3.97 0.47
N ILE A 59 -17.33 4.74 -0.45
CA ILE A 59 -15.87 4.94 -0.47
C ILE A 59 -15.36 5.67 0.79
N ALA A 60 -16.21 6.44 1.47
CA ALA A 60 -15.82 7.12 2.70
C ALA A 60 -15.54 6.11 3.82
N ILE A 61 -16.24 4.97 3.85
CA ILE A 61 -16.10 3.93 4.87
C ILE A 61 -14.65 3.42 4.98
N PRO A 62 -14.01 2.87 3.92
CA PRO A 62 -12.64 2.37 4.03
C PRO A 62 -11.63 3.46 4.38
N ILE A 63 -11.85 4.71 3.98
CA ILE A 63 -10.98 5.85 4.34
C ILE A 63 -11.10 6.13 5.84
N ILE A 64 -12.33 6.25 6.36
CA ILE A 64 -12.61 6.49 7.78
C ILE A 64 -12.10 5.32 8.62
N LEU A 65 -12.35 4.07 8.21
CA LEU A 65 -11.85 2.88 8.91
C LEU A 65 -10.33 2.84 8.94
N THR A 66 -9.67 3.09 7.81
CA THR A 66 -8.20 3.16 7.77
C THR A 66 -7.71 4.24 8.72
N LEU A 67 -8.27 5.46 8.67
CA LEU A 67 -7.88 6.54 9.57
C LEU A 67 -8.08 6.18 11.05
N ALA A 68 -9.26 5.70 11.41
CA ALA A 68 -9.59 5.35 12.79
C ALA A 68 -8.66 4.26 13.34
N LEU A 69 -8.48 3.17 12.60
CA LEU A 69 -7.59 2.07 13.00
C LEU A 69 -6.13 2.50 13.13
N ARG A 70 -5.72 3.55 12.41
CA ARG A 70 -4.36 4.09 12.46
C ARG A 70 -4.14 5.08 13.60
N ILE A 71 -5.18 5.80 14.00
CA ILE A 71 -5.14 6.77 15.10
C ILE A 71 -5.32 6.07 16.45
N ILE A 72 -6.16 5.04 16.55
CA ILE A 72 -6.49 4.35 17.82
C ILE A 72 -5.25 4.03 18.67
N PRO A 73 -4.15 3.47 18.11
CA PRO A 73 -2.97 3.14 18.90
C PRO A 73 -2.25 4.34 19.51
N TYR A 74 -2.53 5.57 19.06
CA TYR A 74 -1.88 6.80 19.49
C TYR A 74 -2.76 7.70 20.38
N ILE A 75 -3.99 7.28 20.71
CA ILE A 75 -4.88 8.06 21.60
C ILE A 75 -4.21 8.31 22.97
N ASN A 76 -3.52 7.30 23.50
CA ASN A 76 -2.79 7.37 24.77
C ASN A 76 -1.30 7.02 24.62
N ASN A 77 -0.75 7.15 23.41
CA ASN A 77 0.64 6.83 23.13
C ASN A 77 1.23 7.86 22.17
N SER A 78 2.28 8.55 22.60
CA SER A 78 3.02 9.53 21.78
C SER A 78 4.23 8.92 21.07
N ILE A 79 4.55 7.65 21.34
CA ILE A 79 5.73 6.98 20.81
C ILE A 79 5.37 6.29 19.49
N PRO A 80 6.11 6.55 18.40
CA PRO A 80 5.93 5.85 17.13
C PRO A 80 5.98 4.33 17.33
N LEU A 81 5.00 3.62 16.77
CA LEU A 81 4.99 2.17 16.84
C LEU A 81 6.08 1.55 15.98
N GLY A 82 6.50 0.35 16.35
CA GLY A 82 7.10 -0.59 15.41
C GLY A 82 8.58 -0.84 15.57
N TYR A 83 8.98 -1.96 14.97
CA TYR A 83 10.33 -2.47 15.02
C TYR A 83 11.35 -1.48 14.40
N ASP A 84 10.99 -0.84 13.28
CA ASP A 84 11.89 0.08 12.56
C ASP A 84 11.81 1.54 13.04
N ALA A 85 11.04 1.86 14.09
CA ALA A 85 10.90 3.25 14.55
C ALA A 85 12.23 3.93 14.90
N GLY A 86 13.10 3.21 15.61
CA GLY A 86 14.42 3.72 15.98
C GLY A 86 15.30 4.01 14.77
N ILE A 87 15.34 3.10 13.79
CA ILE A 87 16.19 3.28 12.60
C ILE A 87 15.70 4.46 11.75
N TYR A 88 14.40 4.58 11.53
CA TYR A 88 13.86 5.72 10.78
C TYR A 88 14.03 7.04 11.54
N LYS A 89 13.82 7.06 12.86
CA LYS A 89 14.06 8.26 13.68
C LYS A 89 15.49 8.75 13.54
N TYR A 90 16.45 7.85 13.77
CA TYR A 90 17.87 8.16 13.61
C TYR A 90 18.21 8.64 12.20
N GLY A 91 17.67 7.96 11.17
CA GLY A 91 17.87 8.34 9.79
C GLY A 91 17.38 9.75 9.45
N ILE A 92 16.18 10.11 9.93
CA ILE A 92 15.57 11.43 9.71
C ILE A 92 16.33 12.54 10.45
N GLU A 93 16.83 12.26 11.66
CA GLU A 93 17.50 13.25 12.50
C GLU A 93 18.95 13.47 12.10
N THR A 94 19.61 12.42 11.60
CA THR A 94 21.04 12.43 11.29
C THR A 94 21.32 12.77 9.83
N PHE A 95 20.48 12.32 8.88
CA PHE A 95 20.74 12.51 7.46
C PHE A 95 19.93 13.67 6.88
N GLN A 96 20.65 14.72 6.50
CA GLN A 96 20.09 15.86 5.78
C GLN A 96 20.73 15.94 4.39
N GLY A 97 19.94 15.62 3.37
CA GLY A 97 20.35 15.72 1.97
C GLY A 97 21.44 14.73 1.51
N ILE A 98 22.22 15.15 0.50
CA ILE A 98 23.15 14.30 -0.30
C ILE A 98 24.40 13.89 0.50
N ASN A 99 24.80 14.68 1.49
CA ASN A 99 26.03 14.48 2.26
C ASN A 99 25.85 13.46 3.41
N SER A 100 25.09 12.40 3.15
CA SER A 100 24.91 11.30 4.10
C SER A 100 26.10 10.33 4.02
N THR A 101 26.43 9.71 5.14
CA THR A 101 27.48 8.68 5.24
C THR A 101 27.14 7.46 4.37
N GLU A 102 28.13 6.72 3.90
CA GLU A 102 27.93 5.62 2.95
C GLU A 102 26.99 4.51 3.46
N TRP A 103 27.02 4.22 4.75
CA TRP A 103 26.11 3.25 5.38
C TRP A 103 24.63 3.69 5.28
N ALA A 104 24.38 4.99 5.33
CA ALA A 104 23.05 5.58 5.26
C ALA A 104 22.46 5.45 3.86
N LYS A 105 23.29 5.66 2.82
CA LYS A 105 22.92 5.46 1.41
C LYS A 105 22.60 3.99 1.09
N GLY A 106 23.20 3.06 1.85
CA GLY A 106 22.85 1.64 1.78
C GLY A 106 21.49 1.30 2.41
N THR A 107 21.12 2.02 3.48
CA THR A 107 19.94 1.71 4.31
C THR A 107 18.68 2.47 3.88
N PHE A 108 18.81 3.76 3.60
CA PHE A 108 17.73 4.65 3.18
C PHE A 108 17.86 4.96 1.70
N THR A 109 16.73 4.97 1.00
CA THR A 109 16.75 5.40 -0.39
C THR A 109 16.91 6.92 -0.46
N PRO A 110 17.51 7.47 -1.54
CA PRO A 110 17.71 8.91 -1.63
C PRO A 110 16.39 9.68 -1.55
N ILE A 111 15.33 9.19 -2.21
CA ILE A 111 13.98 9.77 -2.11
C ILE A 111 13.49 9.87 -0.66
N PHE A 112 13.74 8.85 0.16
CA PHE A 112 13.35 8.88 1.57
C PHE A 112 14.09 10.01 2.31
N ILE A 113 15.41 10.12 2.11
CA ILE A 113 16.25 11.16 2.74
C ILE A 113 15.79 12.55 2.30
N TYR A 114 15.60 12.79 1.00
CA TYR A 114 15.15 14.08 0.50
C TYR A 114 13.77 14.46 1.04
N LEU A 115 12.81 13.54 0.95
CA LEU A 115 11.45 13.80 1.42
C LEU A 115 11.45 14.14 2.91
N THR A 116 12.14 13.35 3.73
CA THR A 116 12.17 13.56 5.17
C THR A 116 12.96 14.81 5.57
N THR A 117 14.01 15.16 4.82
CA THR A 117 14.74 16.44 4.99
C THR A 117 13.80 17.63 4.76
N ILE A 118 13.00 17.60 3.68
CA ILE A 118 12.01 18.65 3.40
C ILE A 118 10.94 18.69 4.49
N LEU A 119 10.37 17.55 4.87
CA LEU A 119 9.34 17.49 5.91
C LEU A 119 9.84 17.98 7.27
N ARG A 120 11.11 17.73 7.60
CA ARG A 120 11.76 18.21 8.83
C ARG A 120 11.86 19.73 8.95
N THR A 121 11.70 20.46 7.84
CA THR A 121 11.59 21.93 7.89
C THR A 121 10.25 22.42 8.46
N PHE A 122 9.22 21.56 8.45
CA PHE A 122 7.86 21.89 8.90
C PHE A 122 7.40 21.09 10.12
N PHE A 123 7.94 19.88 10.32
CA PHE A 123 7.44 18.91 11.30
C PHE A 123 8.56 18.29 12.13
N THR A 124 8.25 17.92 13.38
CA THR A 124 9.15 17.11 14.22
C THR A 124 9.27 15.67 13.69
N THR A 125 10.33 14.96 14.07
CA THR A 125 10.51 13.55 13.65
C THR A 125 9.32 12.69 14.04
N ASP A 126 8.85 12.81 15.28
CA ASP A 126 7.73 12.01 15.77
C ASP A 126 6.44 12.34 15.00
N THR A 127 6.24 13.60 14.61
CA THR A 127 5.12 14.00 13.73
C THR A 127 5.20 13.34 12.35
N ILE A 128 6.40 13.23 11.78
CA ILE A 128 6.61 12.56 10.49
C ILE A 128 6.35 11.06 10.62
N LEU A 129 6.89 10.42 11.66
CA LEU A 129 6.76 8.98 11.86
C LEU A 129 5.34 8.55 12.21
N ILE A 130 4.55 9.41 12.85
CA ILE A 130 3.16 9.12 13.22
C ILE A 130 2.21 9.70 12.18
N TYR A 131 2.02 11.02 12.17
CA TYR A 131 0.92 11.64 11.44
C TYR A 131 1.14 11.67 9.93
N VAL A 132 2.36 11.99 9.47
CA VAL A 132 2.65 11.96 8.02
C VAL A 132 2.54 10.53 7.49
N LEU A 133 3.02 9.53 8.25
CA LEU A 133 2.86 8.13 7.86
C LEU A 133 1.38 7.71 7.79
N ILE A 134 0.55 8.13 8.74
CA ILE A 134 -0.91 7.89 8.70
C ILE A 134 -1.51 8.47 7.41
N LEU A 135 -1.16 9.73 7.07
CA LEU A 135 -1.64 10.37 5.84
C LEU A 135 -1.19 9.63 4.58
N ILE A 136 0.06 9.19 4.50
CA ILE A 136 0.55 8.37 3.37
C ILE A 136 -0.20 7.04 3.31
N ASN A 137 -0.51 6.43 4.46
CA ASN A 137 -1.27 5.18 4.53
C ASN A 137 -2.69 5.33 3.96
N LEU A 138 -3.33 6.50 4.10
CA LEU A 138 -4.63 6.80 3.49
C LEU A 138 -4.58 6.86 1.95
N LEU A 139 -3.41 7.12 1.36
CA LEU A 139 -3.27 7.09 -0.09
C LEU A 139 -3.45 5.67 -0.65
N ILE A 140 -3.22 4.62 0.16
CA ILE A 140 -3.35 3.25 -0.31
C ILE A 140 -4.80 2.87 -0.64
N PRO A 141 -5.81 3.02 0.25
CA PRO A 141 -7.18 2.73 -0.13
C PRO A 141 -7.68 3.62 -1.28
N ILE A 142 -7.23 4.88 -1.37
CA ILE A 142 -7.58 5.79 -2.48
C ILE A 142 -7.04 5.25 -3.81
N THR A 143 -5.74 4.96 -3.86
CA THR A 143 -5.10 4.43 -5.08
C THR A 143 -5.59 3.02 -5.43
N LEU A 144 -5.91 2.20 -4.43
CA LEU A 144 -6.52 0.88 -4.62
C LEU A 144 -7.91 1.00 -5.23
N TYR A 145 -8.73 1.96 -4.77
CA TYR A 145 -10.05 2.21 -5.33
C TYR A 145 -9.96 2.58 -6.81
N ILE A 146 -9.18 3.62 -7.16
CA ILE A 146 -9.11 4.11 -8.54
C ILE A 146 -8.55 3.04 -9.48
N THR A 147 -7.52 2.30 -9.06
CA THR A 147 -6.93 1.23 -9.87
C THR A 147 -7.89 0.07 -10.04
N THR A 148 -8.53 -0.39 -8.96
CA THR A 148 -9.48 -1.51 -9.04
C THR A 148 -10.71 -1.16 -9.87
N LYS A 149 -11.23 0.07 -9.73
CA LYS A 149 -12.38 0.56 -10.51
C LYS A 149 -12.07 0.55 -12.01
N GLU A 150 -10.85 0.92 -12.39
CA GLU A 150 -10.42 0.99 -13.79
C GLU A 150 -10.25 -0.39 -14.43
N TYR A 151 -9.77 -1.38 -13.68
CA TYR A 151 -9.59 -2.74 -14.20
C TYR A 151 -10.87 -3.58 -14.16
N PHE A 152 -11.77 -3.28 -13.23
CA PHE A 152 -12.97 -4.06 -12.97
C PHE A 152 -14.21 -3.17 -12.98
N ASN A 153 -14.78 -2.91 -11.81
CA ASN A 153 -15.94 -2.04 -11.65
C ASN A 153 -15.91 -1.38 -10.27
N LYS A 154 -16.80 -0.40 -10.09
CA LYS A 154 -16.94 0.39 -8.86
C LYS A 154 -17.20 -0.48 -7.63
N SER A 155 -18.07 -1.47 -7.73
CA SER A 155 -18.45 -2.29 -6.58
C SER A 155 -17.30 -3.17 -6.09
N ILE A 156 -16.52 -3.73 -7.02
CA ILE A 156 -15.29 -4.48 -6.70
C ILE A 156 -14.29 -3.55 -6.00
N ALA A 157 -14.15 -2.31 -6.46
CA ALA A 157 -13.25 -1.33 -5.86
C ALA A 157 -13.65 -0.93 -4.42
N ILE A 158 -14.95 -0.75 -4.16
CA ILE A 158 -15.45 -0.47 -2.81
C ILE A 158 -15.21 -1.67 -1.90
N ILE A 159 -15.55 -2.88 -2.36
CA ILE A 159 -15.36 -4.10 -1.57
C ILE A 159 -13.87 -4.34 -1.27
N SER A 160 -12.99 -4.20 -2.28
CA SER A 160 -11.55 -4.43 -2.11
C SER A 160 -10.92 -3.44 -1.12
N THR A 161 -11.35 -2.18 -1.13
CA THR A 161 -10.85 -1.16 -0.19
C THR A 161 -11.38 -1.36 1.23
N ILE A 162 -12.62 -1.82 1.41
CA ILE A 162 -13.13 -2.22 2.72
C ILE A 162 -12.33 -3.40 3.28
N ILE A 163 -12.13 -4.46 2.49
CA ILE A 163 -11.32 -5.62 2.89
C ILE A 163 -9.89 -5.18 3.24
N TYR A 164 -9.30 -4.30 2.44
CA TYR A 164 -7.97 -3.74 2.71
C TYR A 164 -7.92 -3.01 4.05
N SER A 165 -8.88 -2.12 4.33
CA SER A 165 -8.91 -1.32 5.56
C SER A 165 -8.99 -2.17 6.83
N LEU A 166 -9.59 -3.37 6.73
CA LEU A 166 -9.72 -4.32 7.82
C LEU A 166 -8.57 -5.36 7.86
N SER A 167 -7.66 -5.35 6.89
CA SER A 167 -6.63 -6.38 6.78
C SER A 167 -5.62 -6.30 7.92
N ILE A 168 -5.47 -7.41 8.66
CA ILE A 168 -4.47 -7.51 9.74
C ILE A 168 -3.03 -7.38 9.22
N ILE A 169 -2.75 -7.85 8.00
CA ILE A 169 -1.42 -7.76 7.39
C ILE A 169 -1.09 -6.29 7.12
N GLN A 170 -2.07 -5.56 6.60
CA GLN A 170 -1.96 -4.13 6.38
C GLN A 170 -1.79 -3.38 7.70
N PHE A 171 -2.53 -3.76 8.74
CA PHE A 171 -2.35 -3.24 10.09
C PHE A 171 -0.92 -3.45 10.60
N LYS A 172 -0.39 -4.68 10.48
CA LYS A 172 0.98 -5.03 10.89
C LYS A 172 2.05 -4.24 10.14
N LEU A 173 1.87 -4.06 8.83
CA LEU A 173 2.81 -3.31 7.99
C LEU A 173 2.95 -1.85 8.46
N PHE A 174 1.85 -1.25 8.91
CA PHE A 174 1.87 0.05 9.59
C PHE A 174 2.46 -0.02 11.00
N SER A 175 2.00 -0.94 11.83
CA SER A 175 2.44 -1.01 13.23
C SER A 175 3.91 -1.37 13.36
N TYR A 176 4.53 -2.00 12.36
CA TYR A 176 5.97 -2.27 12.29
C TYR A 176 6.77 -1.15 11.62
N LEU A 177 6.09 -0.09 11.19
CA LEU A 177 6.67 1.08 10.58
C LEU A 177 7.44 0.80 9.29
N TYR A 178 6.88 -0.01 8.37
CA TYR A 178 7.48 -0.24 7.05
C TYR A 178 7.31 0.97 6.12
N PHE A 179 7.88 2.10 6.51
CA PHE A 179 7.67 3.44 5.94
C PHE A 179 7.88 3.45 4.42
N LYS A 180 9.05 2.98 3.96
CA LYS A 180 9.38 2.92 2.53
C LYS A 180 8.38 2.07 1.74
N ASN A 181 7.91 0.97 2.32
CA ASN A 181 6.91 0.12 1.67
C ASN A 181 5.54 0.82 1.58
N ILE A 182 5.10 1.45 2.68
CA ILE A 182 3.85 2.23 2.73
C ILE A 182 3.85 3.34 1.69
N MET A 183 4.97 4.01 1.48
CA MET A 183 5.13 5.01 0.41
C MET A 183 5.11 4.42 -1.01
N ALA A 184 5.68 3.22 -1.19
CA ALA A 184 5.81 2.61 -2.51
C ALA A 184 4.51 1.96 -3.02
N ILE A 185 3.64 1.46 -2.14
CA ILE A 185 2.39 0.79 -2.56
C ILE A 185 1.45 1.71 -3.36
N PRO A 186 1.16 2.97 -2.93
CA PRO A 186 0.36 3.89 -3.73
C PRO A 186 0.95 4.16 -5.12
N LEU A 187 2.29 4.31 -5.20
CA LEU A 187 3.00 4.53 -6.45
C LEU A 187 2.85 3.33 -7.38
N LEU A 188 3.01 2.11 -6.85
CA LEU A 188 2.79 0.86 -7.58
C LEU A 188 1.37 0.76 -8.14
N LEU A 189 0.36 1.07 -7.31
CA LEU A 189 -1.04 1.03 -7.72
C LEU A 189 -1.33 2.06 -8.83
N LEU A 190 -0.76 3.27 -8.73
CA LEU A 190 -0.82 4.28 -9.78
C LEU A 190 -0.10 3.84 -11.05
N THR A 191 1.02 3.12 -10.95
CA THR A 191 1.70 2.52 -12.11
C THR A 191 0.76 1.63 -12.89
N PHE A 192 0.04 0.71 -12.23
CA PHE A 192 -0.95 -0.14 -12.91
C PHE A 192 -2.09 0.69 -13.51
N TYR A 193 -2.60 1.69 -12.79
CA TYR A 193 -3.63 2.59 -13.31
C TYR A 193 -3.19 3.31 -14.60
N PHE A 194 -1.99 3.90 -14.62
CA PHE A 194 -1.49 4.62 -15.79
C PHE A 194 -1.11 3.70 -16.94
N TYR A 195 -0.65 2.48 -16.65
CA TYR A 195 -0.49 1.44 -17.66
C TYR A 195 -1.81 1.15 -18.36
N LYS A 196 -2.89 0.87 -17.59
CA LYS A 196 -4.22 0.60 -18.13
C LYS A 196 -4.81 1.78 -18.92
N LYS A 197 -4.56 3.01 -18.48
CA LYS A 197 -4.95 4.25 -19.18
C LYS A 197 -4.08 4.59 -20.40
N ASN A 198 -3.10 3.75 -20.75
CA ASN A 198 -2.14 4.00 -21.83
C ASN A 198 -1.36 5.33 -21.68
N LYS A 199 -1.17 5.82 -20.45
CA LYS A 199 -0.43 7.06 -20.14
C LYS A 199 1.04 6.75 -19.88
N SER A 200 1.81 6.48 -20.94
CA SER A 200 3.20 6.00 -20.85
C SER A 200 4.13 6.86 -19.99
N LYS A 201 4.06 8.20 -20.09
CA LYS A 201 4.89 9.10 -19.29
C LYS A 201 4.65 8.95 -17.78
N LEU A 202 3.38 8.93 -17.36
CA LEU A 202 3.00 8.78 -15.95
C LEU A 202 3.24 7.36 -15.44
N PHE A 203 3.06 6.36 -16.29
CA PHE A 203 3.44 4.98 -16.01
C PHE A 203 4.95 4.86 -15.70
N ILE A 204 5.81 5.39 -16.57
CA ILE A 204 7.27 5.36 -16.38
C ILE A 204 7.66 6.11 -15.10
N LEU A 205 7.10 7.30 -14.89
CA LEU A 205 7.39 8.12 -13.71
C LEU A 205 7.03 7.40 -12.41
N THR A 206 5.79 6.90 -12.29
CA THR A 206 5.35 6.20 -11.08
C THR A 206 6.09 4.87 -10.86
N ALA A 207 6.44 4.16 -11.93
CA ALA A 207 7.25 2.94 -11.85
C ALA A 207 8.66 3.23 -11.31
N ALA A 208 9.31 4.28 -11.84
CA ALA A 208 10.65 4.68 -11.38
C ALA A 208 10.62 5.19 -9.92
N LEU A 209 9.60 5.98 -9.56
CA LEU A 209 9.42 6.43 -8.17
C LEU A 209 9.17 5.25 -7.22
N THR A 210 8.49 4.18 -7.68
CA THR A 210 8.35 2.94 -6.89
C THR A 210 9.72 2.32 -6.61
N GLY A 211 10.59 2.23 -7.63
CA GLY A 211 11.97 1.75 -7.51
C GLY A 211 12.85 2.56 -6.58
N ALA A 212 12.78 3.88 -6.75
CA ALA A 212 13.50 4.83 -5.93
C ALA A 212 13.01 4.87 -4.47
N THR A 213 11.77 4.45 -4.21
CA THR A 213 11.21 4.39 -2.85
C THR A 213 11.49 3.06 -2.18
N HIS A 214 11.24 1.94 -2.85
CA HIS A 214 11.35 0.60 -2.26
C HIS A 214 11.71 -0.48 -3.29
N ARG A 215 12.99 -0.89 -3.28
CA ARG A 215 13.55 -1.88 -4.21
C ARG A 215 12.79 -3.22 -4.26
N PRO A 216 12.37 -3.84 -3.14
CA PRO A 216 11.63 -5.10 -3.20
C PRO A 216 10.28 -4.98 -3.92
N THR A 217 9.52 -3.91 -3.67
CA THR A 217 8.24 -3.66 -4.35
C THR A 217 8.45 -3.45 -5.85
N PHE A 218 9.51 -2.72 -6.21
CA PHE A 218 9.87 -2.49 -7.59
C PHE A 218 10.35 -3.74 -8.32
N LEU A 219 11.08 -4.64 -7.65
CA LEU A 219 11.47 -5.92 -8.24
C LEU A 219 10.24 -6.72 -8.69
N ILE A 220 9.21 -6.78 -7.85
CA ILE A 220 7.94 -7.45 -8.19
C ILE A 220 7.29 -6.81 -9.42
N LEU A 221 7.28 -5.46 -9.48
CA LEU A 221 6.75 -4.72 -10.62
C LEU A 221 7.50 -5.03 -11.92
N ILE A 222 8.84 -4.94 -11.90
CA ILE A 222 9.68 -5.15 -13.08
C ILE A 222 9.59 -6.59 -13.58
N LEU A 223 9.64 -7.59 -12.69
CA LEU A 223 9.48 -8.99 -13.09
C LEU A 223 8.11 -9.24 -13.74
N SER A 224 7.05 -8.68 -13.16
CA SER A 224 5.69 -8.80 -13.70
C SER A 224 5.57 -8.14 -15.08
N TYR A 225 6.12 -6.93 -15.24
CA TYR A 225 6.05 -6.18 -16.50
C TYR A 225 6.98 -6.77 -17.58
N PHE A 226 8.13 -7.32 -17.19
CA PHE A 226 9.03 -8.05 -18.07
C PHE A 226 8.36 -9.31 -18.63
N ALA A 227 7.74 -10.13 -17.77
CA ALA A 227 6.99 -11.31 -18.20
C ALA A 227 5.86 -10.94 -19.18
N LEU A 228 5.14 -9.84 -18.89
CA LEU A 228 4.11 -9.31 -19.78
C LEU A 228 4.69 -8.85 -21.13
N THR A 229 5.84 -8.18 -21.12
CA THR A 229 6.52 -7.69 -22.33
C THR A 229 6.95 -8.84 -23.24
N ILE A 230 7.51 -9.92 -22.66
CA ILE A 230 7.85 -11.15 -23.39
C ILE A 230 6.58 -11.75 -24.01
N LYS A 231 5.53 -11.90 -23.22
CA LYS A 231 4.26 -12.49 -23.67
C LYS A 231 3.65 -11.71 -24.84
N GLN A 232 3.69 -10.38 -24.78
CA GLN A 232 3.12 -9.50 -25.81
C GLN A 232 4.06 -9.24 -26.99
N LYS A 233 5.35 -9.59 -26.89
CA LYS A 233 6.39 -9.27 -27.87
C LYS A 233 6.41 -7.77 -28.25
N SER A 234 6.12 -6.91 -27.27
CA SER A 234 5.90 -5.48 -27.50
C SER A 234 7.22 -4.69 -27.43
N LYS A 235 7.67 -4.17 -28.58
CA LYS A 235 8.85 -3.29 -28.65
C LYS A 235 8.68 -2.02 -27.81
N LYS A 236 7.46 -1.48 -27.76
CA LYS A 236 7.14 -0.28 -26.96
C LYS A 236 7.33 -0.54 -25.47
N ASP A 237 6.90 -1.71 -24.97
CA ASP A 237 7.04 -2.06 -23.56
C ASP A 237 8.50 -2.32 -23.18
N LEU A 238 9.29 -2.89 -24.09
CA LEU A 238 10.74 -3.01 -23.94
C LEU A 238 11.42 -1.63 -23.79
N ILE A 239 11.05 -0.65 -24.62
CA ILE A 239 11.55 0.72 -24.51
C ILE A 239 11.15 1.35 -23.17
N ASN A 240 9.92 1.12 -22.71
CA ASN A 240 9.47 1.63 -21.41
C ASN A 240 10.26 1.01 -20.25
N LEU A 241 10.54 -0.30 -20.28
CA LEU A 241 11.38 -0.99 -19.29
C LEU A 241 12.76 -0.34 -19.17
N ILE A 242 13.41 -0.07 -20.30
CA ILE A 242 14.73 0.59 -20.33
C ILE A 242 14.63 1.99 -19.71
N LYS A 243 13.61 2.78 -20.08
CA LYS A 243 13.39 4.12 -19.52
C LYS A 243 13.14 4.10 -18.02
N ILE A 244 12.39 3.12 -17.53
CA ILE A 244 12.16 2.93 -16.09
C ILE A 244 13.50 2.62 -15.40
N GLY A 245 14.31 1.72 -15.95
CA GLY A 245 15.64 1.39 -15.42
C GLY A 245 16.55 2.60 -15.31
N ILE A 246 16.69 3.36 -16.41
CA ILE A 246 17.50 4.60 -16.44
C ILE A 246 16.98 5.60 -15.40
N LEU A 247 15.67 5.87 -15.39
CA LEU A 247 15.10 6.86 -14.48
C LEU A 247 15.23 6.45 -13.01
N THR A 248 15.17 5.14 -12.72
CA THR A 248 15.37 4.63 -11.36
C THR A 248 16.81 4.78 -10.88
N LEU A 249 17.81 4.75 -11.78
CA LEU A 249 19.21 4.97 -11.44
C LEU A 249 19.55 6.44 -11.18
N ILE A 250 18.72 7.37 -11.67
CA ILE A 250 18.88 8.81 -11.44
C ILE A 250 18.41 9.20 -10.02
N PHE A 251 17.48 8.43 -9.45
CA PHE A 251 16.92 8.65 -8.12
C PHE A 251 17.63 7.84 -7.04
#